data_AF-A0A2N1NZT0-F1
#
_entry.id   AF-A0A2N1NZT0-F1
#
_cell.length_a   1.000
_cell.length_b   1.000
_cell.length_c   1.000
_cell.angle_alpha   90.00
_cell.angle_beta   90.00
_cell.angle_gamma   90.00
#
_symmetry.space_group_name_H-M   'P 1'
#
loop_
_entity.id
_entity.type
_entity.pdbx_description
1 polymer ?
#
loop_
_entity_poly.entity_id
_entity_poly.type
_entity_poly.pdbx_seq_one_letter_code
_entity_poly.pdbx_strand_id
1 'polypeptide(L)'
;MLKGGVFHKGKTDLRPWIIRQITQATTPIHSQLGPLIKTYTSCIFDYGIAYSAYPTPMTKIPELYIFTFFRERIDKISPAHVLLLYYVLQFNTFARERKSIGGQASLQKTIYSSNLPYASDLMESIPVRRILIEAEKCDNGLAYRNIYPELLGLVASNYPEIFDIENLLIEEDRLSKSSRQNQSVVKNFVQLIISNLTENPEVSISALKTLESMEPEDLLIHCNQLILDLLPRIIHQGNPRIIQSVYQIWLSLYSMSPHEASLLFINATRGQEDQGIRFTELQLMMDPLLVIRCDPQVFRCPSIFKIFIKVLKFFMKGSRSRLSRLQQDENEYLKDRVTPEKMDKLILVQEISLMKMLLEVCETKLKDNSDVLEEIRNITFNFLHELFIENTMLCKELHSEGYSFELIPLTTRKIESMHMCISFAPELIKDETSPKRQLFGLFLGSQLCEVWPMEPTYKLAKDHIIEKIKEISFKTNEKILSEEAKKVLPILVLIFNVFPNLRSEIVRILRGKIKFSL
;
A
#
# COMPACT_ATOMS: atom_id res chain seq x y z
N MET A 1 -0.24 -42.56 -6.59
CA MET A 1 -0.41 -43.20 -5.26
C MET A 1 -1.05 -42.27 -4.23
N LEU A 2 -0.56 -41.03 -4.05
CA LEU A 2 -1.19 -40.03 -3.15
C LEU A 2 -2.68 -39.80 -3.44
N LYS A 3 -3.04 -39.45 -4.68
CA LYS A 3 -4.45 -39.30 -5.11
C LYS A 3 -5.32 -40.56 -4.94
N GLY A 4 -4.68 -41.73 -4.95
CA GLY A 4 -5.36 -43.03 -4.82
C GLY A 4 -5.50 -43.50 -3.37
N GLY A 5 -5.10 -42.68 -2.38
CA GLY A 5 -5.26 -43.01 -0.96
C GLY A 5 -4.39 -44.16 -0.43
N VAL A 6 -3.41 -44.66 -1.21
CA VAL A 6 -2.65 -45.89 -0.91
C VAL A 6 -1.94 -45.82 0.45
N PHE A 7 -1.38 -44.65 0.79
CA PHE A 7 -0.60 -44.45 2.03
C PHE A 7 -1.45 -44.32 3.30
N HIS A 8 -2.76 -44.11 3.16
CA HIS A 8 -3.69 -43.99 4.29
C HIS A 8 -3.92 -45.35 4.96
N LYS A 9 -4.08 -46.41 4.14
CA LYS A 9 -4.23 -47.79 4.63
C LYS A 9 -2.97 -48.26 5.36
N GLY A 10 -1.80 -47.87 4.87
CA GLY A 10 -0.49 -48.21 5.44
C GLY A 10 0.00 -47.28 6.55
N LYS A 11 -0.78 -46.26 6.96
CA LYS A 11 -0.41 -45.25 7.98
C LYS A 11 1.00 -44.65 7.80
N THR A 12 1.44 -44.48 6.57
CA THR A 12 2.80 -44.01 6.27
C THR A 12 2.82 -42.49 6.11
N ASP A 13 3.55 -41.78 6.97
CA ASP A 13 3.77 -40.33 6.81
C ASP A 13 4.84 -40.06 5.73
N LEU A 14 4.44 -39.37 4.67
CA LEU A 14 5.32 -39.01 3.57
C LEU A 14 6.10 -37.71 3.81
N ARG A 15 5.87 -36.99 4.92
CA ARG A 15 6.55 -35.72 5.22
C ARG A 15 8.08 -35.80 5.06
N PRO A 16 8.82 -36.78 5.61
CA PRO A 16 10.28 -36.82 5.46
C PRO A 16 10.71 -37.03 4.01
N TRP A 17 9.92 -37.79 3.23
CA TRP A 17 10.18 -38.03 1.82
C TRP A 17 9.94 -36.76 0.99
N ILE A 18 8.84 -36.04 1.23
CA ILE A 18 8.55 -34.74 0.59
C ILE A 18 9.65 -33.73 0.89
N ILE A 19 10.09 -33.61 2.15
CA ILE A 19 11.19 -32.72 2.53
C ILE A 19 12.49 -33.08 1.77
N ARG A 20 12.80 -34.37 1.61
CA ARG A 20 13.95 -34.81 0.81
C ARG A 20 13.80 -34.43 -0.65
N GLN A 21 12.62 -34.62 -1.24
CA GLN A 21 12.37 -34.23 -2.64
C GLN A 21 12.51 -32.71 -2.85
N ILE A 22 12.04 -31.90 -1.90
CA ILE A 22 12.19 -30.45 -1.94
C ILE A 22 13.66 -30.04 -1.83
N THR A 23 14.39 -30.61 -0.87
CA THR A 23 15.78 -30.22 -0.58
C THR A 23 16.80 -30.70 -1.62
N GLN A 24 16.52 -31.81 -2.32
CA GLN A 24 17.37 -32.37 -3.38
C GLN A 24 16.96 -31.92 -4.79
N ALA A 25 15.92 -31.08 -4.91
CA ALA A 25 15.49 -30.57 -6.21
C ALA A 25 16.61 -29.74 -6.86
N THR A 26 16.80 -29.95 -8.16
CA THR A 26 17.74 -29.21 -9.01
C THR A 26 16.97 -28.52 -10.14
N THR A 27 17.57 -27.49 -10.73
CA THR A 27 17.03 -26.86 -11.94
C THR A 27 17.37 -27.70 -13.17
N PRO A 28 16.47 -27.81 -14.17
CA PRO A 28 15.09 -27.31 -14.18
C PRO A 28 14.14 -28.17 -13.32
N ILE A 29 13.11 -27.53 -12.74
CA ILE A 29 12.13 -28.21 -11.90
C ILE A 29 11.26 -29.17 -12.72
N HIS A 30 11.25 -30.43 -12.30
CA HIS A 30 10.39 -31.45 -12.91
C HIS A 30 8.91 -31.07 -12.83
N SER A 31 8.19 -31.22 -13.94
CA SER A 31 6.76 -30.89 -14.10
C SER A 31 5.78 -31.53 -13.09
N GLN A 32 6.19 -32.61 -12.40
CA GLN A 32 5.35 -33.31 -11.44
C GLN A 32 5.55 -32.83 -10.00
N LEU A 33 6.62 -32.06 -9.71
CA LEU A 33 6.91 -31.61 -8.35
C LEU A 33 5.87 -30.61 -7.82
N GLY A 34 5.43 -29.65 -8.63
CA GLY A 34 4.33 -28.73 -8.26
C GLY A 34 3.03 -29.48 -7.94
N PRO A 35 2.49 -30.28 -8.88
CA PRO A 35 1.30 -31.09 -8.64
C PRO A 35 1.43 -32.06 -7.45
N LEU A 36 2.62 -32.62 -7.22
CA LEU A 36 2.92 -33.48 -6.08
C LEU A 36 2.77 -32.73 -4.76
N ILE A 37 3.40 -31.57 -4.63
CA ILE A 37 3.33 -30.71 -3.43
C ILE A 37 1.88 -30.30 -3.17
N LYS A 38 1.18 -29.84 -4.21
CA LYS A 38 -0.23 -29.44 -4.12
C LYS A 38 -1.14 -30.58 -3.65
N THR A 39 -0.98 -31.76 -4.24
CA THR A 39 -1.74 -32.96 -3.84
C THR A 39 -1.40 -33.37 -2.40
N TYR A 40 -0.13 -33.29 -2.01
CA TYR A 40 0.30 -33.60 -0.64
C TYR A 40 -0.34 -32.63 0.38
N THR A 41 -0.32 -31.32 0.12
CA THR A 41 -0.98 -30.33 0.99
C THR A 41 -2.49 -30.56 1.10
N SER A 42 -3.17 -30.92 0.00
CA SER A 42 -4.60 -31.20 0.06
C SER A 42 -4.91 -32.47 0.88
N CYS A 43 -4.07 -33.51 0.76
CA CYS A 43 -4.24 -34.76 1.52
C CYS A 43 -4.15 -34.58 3.05
N ILE A 44 -3.51 -33.51 3.54
CA ILE A 44 -3.48 -33.19 4.98
C ILE A 44 -4.89 -32.83 5.47
N PHE A 45 -5.74 -32.24 4.61
CA PHE A 45 -7.09 -31.81 4.98
C PHE A 45 -8.19 -32.78 4.50
N ASP A 46 -8.07 -33.32 3.28
CA ASP A 46 -9.18 -33.99 2.57
C ASP A 46 -9.55 -35.37 3.14
N TYR A 47 -8.55 -36.15 3.59
CA TYR A 47 -8.78 -37.57 3.94
C TYR A 47 -9.33 -37.80 5.35
N GLY A 48 -9.20 -36.82 6.25
CA GLY A 48 -9.83 -36.87 7.57
C GLY A 48 -11.36 -36.79 7.53
N ILE A 49 -11.93 -36.32 6.41
CA ILE A 49 -13.36 -36.04 6.23
C ILE A 49 -14.06 -37.16 5.46
N ALA A 50 -13.43 -37.67 4.39
CA ALA A 50 -14.03 -38.66 3.51
C ALA A 50 -13.96 -40.11 4.05
N TYR A 51 -13.02 -40.42 4.95
CA TYR A 51 -12.79 -41.78 5.44
C TYR A 51 -12.51 -41.78 6.95
N SER A 52 -13.55 -41.66 7.78
CA SER A 52 -13.44 -41.70 9.25
C SER A 52 -12.76 -42.97 9.80
N ALA A 53 -12.74 -44.06 9.02
CA ALA A 53 -12.08 -45.32 9.37
C ALA A 53 -10.55 -45.25 9.32
N TYR A 54 -9.95 -44.28 8.61
CA TYR A 54 -8.49 -44.14 8.45
C TYR A 54 -8.08 -42.66 8.52
N PRO A 55 -7.68 -42.12 9.69
CA PRO A 55 -7.19 -40.75 9.79
C PRO A 55 -5.96 -40.55 8.89
N THR A 56 -5.81 -39.34 8.35
CA THR A 56 -4.67 -39.03 7.48
C THR A 56 -3.35 -39.16 8.25
N PRO A 57 -2.38 -39.93 7.74
CA PRO A 57 -1.04 -39.99 8.32
C PRO A 57 -0.15 -38.82 7.87
N MET A 58 -0.64 -37.97 6.97
CA MET A 58 0.12 -36.85 6.43
C MET A 58 0.19 -35.71 7.45
N THR A 59 1.41 -35.22 7.71
CA THR A 59 1.63 -34.16 8.71
C THR A 59 2.12 -32.85 8.09
N LYS A 60 1.75 -31.72 8.70
CA LYS A 60 2.28 -30.38 8.37
C LYS A 60 3.80 -30.34 8.60
N ILE A 61 4.55 -29.69 7.70
CA ILE A 61 5.98 -29.43 7.94
C ILE A 61 6.10 -28.48 9.15
N PRO A 62 6.93 -28.80 10.17
CA PRO A 62 7.05 -27.96 11.36
C PRO A 62 7.52 -26.55 11.02
N GLU A 63 6.91 -25.53 11.63
CA GLU A 63 7.24 -24.12 11.38
C GLU A 63 8.71 -23.82 11.69
N LEU A 64 9.23 -24.40 12.78
CA LEU A 64 10.63 -24.27 13.18
C LEU A 64 11.60 -24.72 12.09
N TYR A 65 11.28 -25.81 11.37
CA TYR A 65 12.13 -26.31 10.27
C TYR A 65 12.16 -25.31 9.10
N ILE A 66 11.01 -24.73 8.77
CA ILE A 66 10.90 -23.76 7.69
C ILE A 66 11.65 -22.48 8.07
N PHE A 67 11.47 -22.02 9.30
CA PHE A 67 12.14 -20.85 9.84
C PHE A 67 13.66 -20.99 9.86
N THR A 68 14.20 -22.12 10.34
CA THR A 68 15.65 -22.37 10.34
C THR A 68 16.18 -22.48 8.92
N PHE A 69 15.46 -23.15 8.02
CA PHE A 69 15.86 -23.29 6.62
C PHE A 69 16.01 -21.94 5.93
N PHE A 70 15.03 -21.04 6.10
CA PHE A 70 15.09 -19.70 5.52
C PHE A 70 16.08 -18.78 6.24
N ARG A 71 16.45 -19.01 7.50
CA ARG A 71 17.47 -18.20 8.20
C ARG A 71 18.90 -18.60 7.87
N GLU A 72 19.19 -19.89 7.77
CA GLU A 72 20.56 -20.40 7.61
C GLU A 72 21.08 -20.34 6.17
N ARG A 73 20.20 -20.20 5.16
CA ARG A 73 20.54 -20.29 3.73
C ARG A 73 20.15 -19.05 2.91
N ILE A 74 20.21 -17.86 3.49
CA ILE A 74 19.78 -16.60 2.85
C ILE A 74 20.73 -16.12 1.74
N ASP A 75 22.01 -16.53 1.77
CA ASP A 75 23.03 -15.99 0.88
C ASP A 75 22.76 -16.33 -0.59
N LYS A 76 22.20 -17.52 -0.87
CA LYS A 76 21.84 -17.93 -2.23
C LYS A 76 20.50 -18.65 -2.25
N ILE A 77 19.55 -18.08 -2.99
CA ILE A 77 18.26 -18.72 -3.26
C ILE A 77 18.51 -19.99 -4.09
N SER A 78 17.85 -21.07 -3.70
CA SER A 78 18.01 -22.40 -4.32
C SER A 78 16.63 -22.95 -4.70
N PRO A 79 16.55 -24.00 -5.53
CA PRO A 79 15.27 -24.62 -5.91
C PRO A 79 14.42 -25.04 -4.72
N ALA A 80 15.08 -25.48 -3.65
CA ALA A 80 14.43 -25.84 -2.39
C ALA A 80 13.69 -24.65 -1.74
N HIS A 81 14.23 -23.43 -1.82
CA HIS A 81 13.56 -22.23 -1.30
C HIS A 81 12.26 -21.92 -2.06
N VAL A 82 12.30 -22.03 -3.40
CA VAL A 82 11.13 -21.81 -4.27
C VAL A 82 10.03 -22.84 -3.96
N LEU A 83 10.40 -24.12 -3.90
CA LEU A 83 9.46 -25.21 -3.64
C LEU A 83 8.90 -25.16 -2.20
N LEU A 84 9.70 -24.75 -1.22
CA LEU A 84 9.26 -24.62 0.16
C LEU A 84 8.30 -23.44 0.34
N LEU A 85 8.56 -22.29 -0.30
CA LEU A 85 7.61 -21.18 -0.36
C LEU A 85 6.29 -21.62 -1.01
N TYR A 86 6.36 -22.31 -2.17
CA TYR A 86 5.19 -22.84 -2.84
C TYR A 86 4.37 -23.76 -1.92
N TYR A 87 5.02 -24.67 -1.18
CA TYR A 87 4.36 -25.52 -0.19
C TYR A 87 3.67 -24.72 0.92
N VAL A 88 4.36 -23.72 1.51
CA VAL A 88 3.80 -22.89 2.59
C VAL A 88 2.55 -22.15 2.14
N LEU A 89 2.62 -21.52 0.97
CA LEU A 89 1.48 -20.78 0.41
C LEU A 89 0.31 -21.72 0.09
N GLN A 90 0.58 -22.85 -0.55
CA GLN A 90 -0.45 -23.83 -0.89
C GLN A 90 -1.12 -24.45 0.34
N PHE A 91 -0.34 -24.68 1.41
CA PHE A 91 -0.88 -25.15 2.67
C PHE A 91 -1.83 -24.10 3.28
N ASN A 92 -1.41 -22.84 3.33
CA ASN A 92 -2.23 -21.75 3.86
C ASN A 92 -3.51 -21.53 3.06
N THR A 93 -3.47 -21.64 1.72
CA THR A 93 -4.68 -21.53 0.89
C THR A 93 -5.66 -22.66 1.19
N PHE A 94 -5.20 -23.92 1.26
CA PHE A 94 -6.09 -25.04 1.59
C PHE A 94 -6.63 -24.97 3.02
N ALA A 95 -5.82 -24.54 3.99
CA ALA A 95 -6.25 -24.33 5.36
C ALA A 95 -7.42 -23.32 5.43
N ARG A 96 -7.36 -22.24 4.64
CA ARG A 96 -8.40 -21.20 4.57
C ARG A 96 -9.66 -21.66 3.84
N GLU A 97 -9.52 -22.26 2.65
CA GLU A 97 -10.65 -22.78 1.87
C GLU A 97 -11.50 -23.76 2.70
N ARG A 98 -10.84 -24.64 3.44
CA ARG A 98 -11.52 -25.67 4.24
C ARG A 98 -12.16 -25.11 5.52
N LYS A 99 -11.60 -24.05 6.13
CA LYS A 99 -12.27 -23.30 7.20
C LYS A 99 -13.58 -22.66 6.73
N SER A 100 -13.64 -22.15 5.49
CA SER A 100 -14.84 -21.49 4.94
C SER A 100 -16.01 -22.45 4.67
N ILE A 101 -15.76 -23.74 4.52
CA ILE A 101 -16.77 -24.77 4.18
C ILE A 101 -17.38 -25.42 5.46
N GLY A 102 -16.74 -25.22 6.62
CA GLY A 102 -17.10 -25.87 7.89
C GLY A 102 -18.32 -25.29 8.60
N GLY A 103 -19.51 -25.53 8.05
CA GLY A 103 -20.79 -25.28 8.72
C GLY A 103 -21.37 -26.47 9.50
N GLN A 104 -20.78 -27.68 9.44
CA GLN A 104 -21.39 -28.88 10.04
C GLN A 104 -20.38 -29.96 10.44
N ALA A 105 -20.17 -30.14 11.76
CA ALA A 105 -19.93 -31.41 12.50
C ALA A 105 -18.82 -31.31 13.58
N SER A 106 -19.13 -31.74 14.79
CA SER A 106 -18.29 -31.70 16.00
C SER A 106 -16.96 -32.48 15.92
N LEU A 107 -16.82 -33.45 15.01
CA LEU A 107 -15.55 -34.14 14.69
C LEU A 107 -14.57 -33.30 13.87
N GLN A 108 -15.05 -32.21 13.25
CA GLN A 108 -14.23 -31.25 12.51
C GLN A 108 -13.43 -30.33 13.46
N LYS A 109 -13.72 -30.27 14.76
CA LYS A 109 -12.95 -29.38 15.66
C LYS A 109 -11.54 -29.87 15.96
N THR A 110 -11.26 -31.18 15.94
CA THR A 110 -9.99 -31.76 16.44
C THR A 110 -8.90 -31.91 15.37
N ILE A 111 -9.27 -32.13 14.10
CA ILE A 111 -8.33 -32.22 12.96
C ILE A 111 -7.97 -30.82 12.45
N TYR A 112 -8.90 -29.86 12.58
CA TYR A 112 -8.71 -28.49 12.13
C TYR A 112 -8.06 -27.59 13.20
N SER A 113 -8.15 -27.94 14.48
CA SER A 113 -7.41 -27.25 15.55
C SER A 113 -5.90 -27.53 15.51
N SER A 114 -5.46 -28.65 14.92
CA SER A 114 -4.04 -29.00 14.80
C SER A 114 -3.39 -28.51 13.49
N ASN A 115 -4.19 -28.21 12.46
CA ASN A 115 -3.71 -27.77 11.14
C ASN A 115 -4.07 -26.30 10.85
N LEU A 116 -3.71 -25.41 11.79
CA LEU A 116 -3.83 -23.97 11.59
C LEU A 116 -2.88 -23.50 10.46
N PRO A 117 -3.26 -22.44 9.71
CA PRO A 117 -2.36 -21.76 8.79
C PRO A 117 -1.03 -21.42 9.47
N TYR A 118 0.05 -21.38 8.69
CA TYR A 118 1.34 -20.90 9.17
C TYR A 118 1.22 -19.48 9.71
N ALA A 119 1.87 -19.24 10.86
CA ALA A 119 1.85 -17.95 11.53
C ALA A 119 2.39 -16.82 10.65
N SER A 120 1.88 -15.60 10.85
CA SER A 120 2.33 -14.39 10.15
C SER A 120 3.83 -14.14 10.33
N ASP A 121 4.37 -14.42 11.52
CA ASP A 121 5.81 -14.26 11.82
C ASP A 121 6.69 -15.13 10.90
N LEU A 122 6.24 -16.33 10.56
CA LEU A 122 6.94 -17.19 9.60
C LEU A 122 6.85 -16.61 8.20
N MET A 123 5.65 -16.19 7.80
CA MET A 123 5.39 -15.63 6.47
C MET A 123 6.26 -14.39 6.21
N GLU A 124 6.38 -13.50 7.19
CA GLU A 124 7.21 -12.28 7.14
C GLU A 124 8.72 -12.59 7.08
N SER A 125 9.16 -13.73 7.63
CA SER A 125 10.59 -14.12 7.59
C SER A 125 11.07 -14.59 6.21
N ILE A 126 10.15 -14.93 5.30
CA ILE A 126 10.50 -15.52 4.01
C ILE A 126 10.83 -14.40 2.99
N PRO A 127 11.99 -14.44 2.31
CA PRO A 127 12.36 -13.42 1.32
C PRO A 127 11.61 -13.63 -0.03
N VAL A 128 10.29 -13.48 -0.01
CA VAL A 128 9.38 -13.82 -1.12
C VAL A 128 9.78 -13.13 -2.44
N ARG A 129 10.10 -11.84 -2.40
CA ARG A 129 10.49 -11.08 -3.59
C ARG A 129 11.78 -11.62 -4.22
N ARG A 130 12.82 -11.91 -3.42
CA ARG A 130 14.07 -12.52 -3.92
C ARG A 130 13.84 -13.89 -4.54
N ILE A 131 12.93 -14.68 -3.98
CA ILE A 131 12.56 -15.99 -4.51
C ILE A 131 11.88 -15.85 -5.88
N LEU A 132 10.99 -14.85 -6.05
CA LEU A 132 10.37 -14.56 -7.35
C LEU A 132 11.40 -14.11 -8.39
N ILE A 133 12.32 -13.21 -8.02
CA ILE A 133 13.39 -12.72 -8.91
C ILE A 133 14.26 -13.89 -9.38
N GLU A 134 14.68 -14.78 -8.47
CA GLU A 134 15.45 -15.97 -8.84
C GLU A 134 14.66 -16.88 -9.78
N ALA A 135 13.38 -17.12 -9.47
CA ALA A 135 12.55 -18.00 -10.30
C ALA A 135 12.30 -17.45 -11.71
N GLU A 136 12.31 -16.11 -11.87
CA GLU A 136 12.16 -15.41 -13.14
C GLU A 136 13.48 -15.34 -13.94
N LYS A 137 14.60 -15.07 -13.28
CA LYS A 137 15.91 -14.92 -13.93
C LYS A 137 16.59 -16.25 -14.25
N CYS A 138 16.40 -17.27 -13.43
CA CYS A 138 17.08 -18.56 -13.58
C CYS A 138 16.70 -19.24 -14.91
N ASP A 139 17.70 -19.54 -15.74
CA ASP A 139 17.54 -20.06 -17.10
C ASP A 139 16.51 -19.27 -17.95
N ASN A 140 16.46 -17.94 -17.81
CA ASN A 140 15.45 -17.07 -18.44
C ASN A 140 14.00 -17.51 -18.15
N GLY A 141 13.75 -17.97 -16.92
CA GLY A 141 12.44 -18.44 -16.45
C GLY A 141 12.10 -19.89 -16.85
N LEU A 142 12.94 -20.55 -17.66
CA LEU A 142 12.69 -21.92 -18.10
C LEU A 142 12.85 -22.93 -16.95
N ALA A 143 13.72 -22.64 -15.98
CA ALA A 143 13.99 -23.51 -14.84
C ALA A 143 12.74 -23.76 -13.97
N TYR A 144 11.83 -22.77 -13.87
CA TYR A 144 10.66 -22.81 -12.98
C TYR A 144 9.31 -22.73 -13.71
N ARG A 145 9.31 -22.79 -15.05
CA ARG A 145 8.13 -22.63 -15.93
C ARG A 145 6.87 -23.39 -15.47
N ASN A 146 7.04 -24.58 -14.90
CA ASN A 146 5.93 -25.45 -14.50
C ASN A 146 5.24 -25.02 -13.18
N ILE A 147 5.91 -24.23 -12.34
CA ILE A 147 5.42 -23.84 -11.01
C ILE A 147 5.22 -22.32 -10.92
N TYR A 148 6.02 -21.54 -11.65
CA TYR A 148 6.06 -20.09 -11.56
C TYR A 148 4.70 -19.40 -11.72
N PRO A 149 3.82 -19.74 -12.69
CA PRO A 149 2.54 -19.05 -12.84
C PRO A 149 1.62 -19.21 -11.63
N GLU A 150 1.58 -20.42 -11.05
CA GLU A 150 0.78 -20.69 -9.85
C GLU A 150 1.43 -20.04 -8.62
N LEU A 151 2.75 -20.12 -8.49
CA LEU A 151 3.48 -19.44 -7.42
C LEU A 151 3.24 -17.93 -7.43
N LEU A 152 3.28 -17.29 -8.60
CA LEU A 152 3.03 -15.87 -8.77
C LEU A 152 1.62 -15.48 -8.31
N GLY A 153 0.59 -16.27 -8.68
CA GLY A 153 -0.78 -16.06 -8.21
C GLY A 153 -0.94 -16.27 -6.69
N LEU A 154 -0.25 -17.25 -6.13
CA LEU A 154 -0.21 -17.47 -4.68
C LEU A 154 0.48 -16.31 -3.95
N VAL A 155 1.55 -15.77 -4.50
CA VAL A 155 2.23 -14.60 -3.91
C VAL A 155 1.38 -13.34 -4.06
N ALA A 156 0.76 -13.09 -5.22
CA ALA A 156 -0.14 -11.95 -5.44
C ALA A 156 -1.34 -11.91 -4.48
N SER A 157 -1.86 -13.08 -4.09
CA SER A 157 -2.95 -13.18 -3.13
C SER A 157 -2.51 -13.02 -1.67
N ASN A 158 -1.27 -13.36 -1.32
CA ASN A 158 -0.78 -13.30 0.07
C ASN A 158 0.05 -12.04 0.38
N TYR A 159 0.72 -11.47 -0.61
CA TYR A 159 1.60 -10.30 -0.49
C TYR A 159 1.34 -9.29 -1.62
N PRO A 160 0.13 -8.75 -1.78
CA PRO A 160 -0.15 -7.76 -2.82
C PRO A 160 0.75 -6.51 -2.72
N GLU A 161 1.25 -6.19 -1.53
CA GLU A 161 2.11 -5.03 -1.26
C GLU A 161 3.47 -5.07 -1.98
N ILE A 162 4.01 -6.25 -2.31
CA ILE A 162 5.31 -6.35 -2.98
C ILE A 162 5.22 -6.07 -4.48
N PHE A 163 4.01 -6.08 -5.05
CA PHE A 163 3.77 -5.83 -6.46
C PHE A 163 3.59 -4.34 -6.70
N ASP A 164 4.72 -3.68 -6.93
CA ASP A 164 4.77 -2.28 -7.32
C ASP A 164 5.15 -2.15 -8.80
N ILE A 165 4.18 -1.76 -9.63
CA ILE A 165 4.32 -1.68 -11.08
C ILE A 165 5.44 -0.71 -11.47
N GLU A 166 5.55 0.43 -10.77
CA GLU A 166 6.57 1.44 -11.09
C GLU A 166 7.98 0.89 -10.91
N ASN A 167 8.19 0.09 -9.86
CA ASN A 167 9.48 -0.55 -9.63
C ASN A 167 9.82 -1.61 -10.66
N LEU A 168 8.84 -2.43 -11.05
CA LEU A 168 9.08 -3.48 -12.05
C LEU A 168 9.59 -2.86 -13.36
N LEU A 169 9.03 -1.71 -13.74
CA LEU A 169 9.51 -0.93 -14.89
C LEU A 169 10.92 -0.36 -14.69
N ILE A 170 11.22 0.19 -13.50
CA ILE A 170 12.56 0.71 -13.18
C ILE A 170 13.62 -0.41 -13.19
N GLU A 171 13.26 -1.62 -12.79
CA GLU A 171 14.16 -2.77 -12.82
C GLU A 171 14.51 -3.21 -14.24
N GLU A 172 13.53 -3.25 -15.15
CA GLU A 172 13.77 -3.60 -16.56
C GLU A 172 14.82 -2.69 -17.21
N ASP A 173 14.78 -1.39 -16.90
CA ASP A 173 15.77 -0.41 -17.40
C ASP A 173 17.19 -0.61 -16.82
N ARG A 174 17.28 -1.10 -15.57
CA ARG A 174 18.56 -1.25 -14.83
C ARG A 174 19.36 -2.49 -15.22
N LEU A 175 18.72 -3.54 -15.73
CA LEU A 175 19.36 -4.81 -16.11
C LEU A 175 20.46 -4.66 -17.19
N SER A 176 20.58 -3.48 -17.81
CA SER A 176 21.57 -3.17 -18.84
C SER A 176 22.93 -2.66 -18.33
N LYS A 177 23.11 -2.38 -17.02
CA LYS A 177 24.24 -1.55 -16.54
C LYS A 177 25.01 -2.01 -15.28
N SER A 178 24.65 -3.13 -14.63
CA SER A 178 25.23 -3.50 -13.32
C SER A 178 26.57 -4.25 -13.41
N SER A 179 27.46 -4.01 -12.44
CA SER A 179 28.71 -4.77 -12.26
C SER A 179 28.81 -5.35 -10.84
N ARG A 180 29.25 -6.61 -10.72
CA ARG A 180 29.51 -7.28 -9.44
C ARG A 180 30.80 -6.77 -8.81
N GLN A 181 30.79 -6.48 -7.52
CA GLN A 181 31.97 -5.98 -6.79
C GLN A 181 32.22 -6.78 -5.51
N ASN A 182 33.44 -6.71 -4.99
CA ASN A 182 33.80 -7.40 -3.74
C ASN A 182 33.20 -6.71 -2.51
N GLN A 183 32.71 -7.49 -1.53
CA GLN A 183 32.08 -6.99 -0.29
C GLN A 183 32.95 -6.00 0.51
N SER A 184 34.27 -6.19 0.52
CA SER A 184 35.21 -5.28 1.19
C SER A 184 35.22 -3.87 0.58
N VAL A 185 34.95 -3.77 -0.71
CA VAL A 185 34.90 -2.50 -1.46
C VAL A 185 33.66 -1.70 -1.07
N VAL A 186 32.50 -2.37 -0.96
CA VAL A 186 31.23 -1.76 -0.52
C VAL A 186 31.39 -1.16 0.87
N LYS A 187 31.91 -1.94 1.83
CA LYS A 187 32.13 -1.48 3.21
C LYS A 187 33.02 -0.24 3.29
N ASN A 188 34.10 -0.19 2.51
CA ASN A 188 35.01 0.95 2.47
C ASN A 188 34.33 2.20 1.92
N PHE A 189 33.51 2.07 0.87
CA PHE A 189 32.74 3.20 0.34
C PHE A 189 31.71 3.71 1.34
N VAL A 190 31.00 2.82 2.05
CA VAL A 190 30.03 3.24 3.08
C VAL A 190 30.72 4.04 4.19
N GLN A 191 31.87 3.58 4.69
CA GLN A 191 32.64 4.31 5.71
C GLN A 191 33.18 5.65 5.18
N LEU A 192 33.63 5.70 3.92
CA LEU A 192 34.09 6.91 3.26
C LEU A 192 32.95 7.96 3.16
N ILE A 193 31.74 7.52 2.80
CA ILE A 193 30.57 8.40 2.71
C ILE A 193 30.24 8.95 4.10
N ILE A 194 30.10 8.08 5.11
CA ILE A 194 29.71 8.49 6.47
C ILE A 194 30.68 9.53 7.05
N SER A 195 31.98 9.38 6.80
CA SER A 195 33.02 10.29 7.30
C SER A 195 33.07 11.63 6.54
N ASN A 196 32.80 11.63 5.23
CA ASN A 196 32.95 12.82 4.38
C ASN A 196 31.63 13.54 4.05
N LEU A 197 30.51 13.16 4.67
CA LEU A 197 29.18 13.75 4.40
C LEU A 197 29.15 15.28 4.57
N THR A 198 29.82 15.81 5.61
CA THR A 198 29.84 17.24 5.94
C THR A 198 31.12 17.94 5.48
N GLU A 199 32.25 17.24 5.50
CA GLU A 199 33.57 17.84 5.22
C GLU A 199 33.88 17.92 3.72
N ASN A 200 33.53 16.88 2.94
CA ASN A 200 33.84 16.79 1.51
C ASN A 200 32.70 16.10 0.72
N PRO A 201 31.62 16.84 0.39
CA PRO A 201 30.43 16.27 -0.24
C PRO A 201 30.70 15.65 -1.62
N GLU A 202 31.67 16.15 -2.39
CA GLU A 202 31.99 15.62 -3.73
C GLU A 202 32.57 14.19 -3.68
N VAL A 203 33.39 13.88 -2.67
CA VAL A 203 33.92 12.51 -2.47
C VAL A 203 32.77 11.56 -2.13
N SER A 204 31.87 12.00 -1.26
CA SER A 204 30.66 11.26 -0.89
C SER A 204 29.74 11.04 -2.10
N ILE A 205 29.55 12.05 -2.95
CA ILE A 205 28.77 11.93 -4.19
C ILE A 205 29.41 10.94 -5.16
N SER A 206 30.73 10.99 -5.36
CA SER A 206 31.42 10.04 -6.24
C SER A 206 31.27 8.61 -5.73
N ALA A 207 31.45 8.39 -4.43
CA ALA A 207 31.28 7.09 -3.80
C ALA A 207 29.83 6.57 -3.92
N LEU A 208 28.83 7.45 -3.70
CA LEU A 208 27.42 7.12 -3.87
C LEU A 208 27.06 6.75 -5.30
N LYS A 209 27.61 7.45 -6.30
CA LYS A 209 27.42 7.08 -7.72
C LYS A 209 28.04 5.73 -8.05
N THR A 210 29.19 5.40 -7.46
CA THR A 210 29.77 4.06 -7.62
C THR A 210 28.85 3.00 -7.00
N LEU A 211 28.32 3.23 -5.80
CA LEU A 211 27.35 2.33 -5.16
C LEU A 211 26.06 2.18 -5.98
N GLU A 212 25.55 3.25 -6.59
CA GLU A 212 24.37 3.23 -7.45
C GLU A 212 24.52 2.28 -8.66
N SER A 213 25.76 2.09 -9.15
CA SER A 213 26.07 1.22 -10.29
C SER A 213 26.31 -0.26 -9.94
N MET A 214 26.31 -0.61 -8.64
CA MET A 214 26.58 -1.97 -8.17
C MET A 214 25.33 -2.86 -8.25
N GLU A 215 25.53 -4.18 -8.20
CA GLU A 215 24.40 -5.10 -8.12
C GLU A 215 23.64 -4.95 -6.78
N PRO A 216 22.29 -5.00 -6.79
CA PRO A 216 21.47 -4.87 -5.59
C PRO A 216 21.80 -5.90 -4.49
N GLU A 217 22.25 -7.10 -4.88
CA GLU A 217 22.63 -8.18 -3.94
C GLU A 217 23.82 -7.78 -3.05
N ASP A 218 24.80 -7.08 -3.61
CA ASP A 218 25.98 -6.61 -2.87
C ASP A 218 25.60 -5.48 -1.88
N LEU A 219 24.62 -4.65 -2.26
CA LEU A 219 24.12 -3.55 -1.43
C LEU A 219 23.29 -4.03 -0.25
N LEU A 220 22.55 -5.14 -0.41
CA LEU A 220 21.68 -5.69 0.65
C LEU A 220 22.46 -6.02 1.93
N ILE A 221 23.71 -6.49 1.83
CA ILE A 221 24.53 -6.85 2.99
C ILE A 221 24.78 -5.64 3.91
N HIS A 222 24.86 -4.45 3.32
CA HIS A 222 25.13 -3.19 4.03
C HIS A 222 23.89 -2.29 4.14
N CYS A 223 22.69 -2.80 3.85
CA CYS A 223 21.44 -2.02 3.84
C CYS A 223 21.19 -1.29 5.17
N ASN A 224 21.47 -1.94 6.30
CA ASN A 224 21.29 -1.39 7.64
C ASN A 224 22.16 -0.15 7.86
N GLN A 225 23.45 -0.23 7.52
CA GLN A 225 24.39 0.90 7.65
C GLN A 225 24.04 2.02 6.67
N LEU A 226 23.68 1.66 5.44
CA LEU A 226 23.30 2.63 4.42
C LEU A 226 22.04 3.41 4.79
N ILE A 227 20.99 2.76 5.30
CA ILE A 227 19.72 3.43 5.56
C ILE A 227 19.68 4.02 6.97
N LEU A 228 20.03 3.26 8.01
CA LEU A 228 19.90 3.72 9.39
C LEU A 228 20.91 4.80 9.75
N ASP A 229 22.14 4.77 9.19
CA ASP A 229 23.17 5.75 9.57
C ASP A 229 23.22 6.97 8.64
N LEU A 230 22.99 6.80 7.33
CA LEU A 230 23.07 7.92 6.38
C LEU A 230 21.80 8.76 6.35
N LEU A 231 20.62 8.12 6.33
CA LEU A 231 19.36 8.82 6.10
C LEU A 231 19.07 9.91 7.16
N PRO A 232 19.23 9.67 8.48
CA PRO A 232 18.98 10.69 9.49
C PRO A 232 19.91 11.91 9.35
N ARG A 233 21.16 11.69 8.91
CA ARG A 233 22.16 12.76 8.75
C ARG A 233 21.85 13.65 7.54
N ILE A 234 21.34 13.04 6.48
CA ILE A 234 21.09 13.71 5.20
C ILE A 234 19.80 14.53 5.22
N ILE A 235 18.82 14.17 6.06
CA ILE A 235 17.53 14.88 6.13
C ILE A 235 17.67 16.36 6.52
N HIS A 236 18.61 16.71 7.40
CA HIS A 236 18.74 18.08 7.91
C HIS A 236 19.75 18.96 7.13
N GLN A 237 20.77 18.36 6.51
CA GLN A 237 21.91 19.10 5.92
C GLN A 237 22.41 18.48 4.60
N GLY A 238 21.64 17.58 3.99
CA GLY A 238 22.03 16.88 2.79
C GLY A 238 22.04 17.77 1.54
N ASN A 239 23.12 17.71 0.77
CA ASN A 239 23.14 18.25 -0.58
C ASN A 239 22.09 17.52 -1.46
N PRO A 240 21.29 18.22 -2.28
CA PRO A 240 20.29 17.59 -3.17
C PRO A 240 20.83 16.44 -4.02
N ARG A 241 22.10 16.51 -4.45
CA ARG A 241 22.74 15.43 -5.22
C ARG A 241 22.94 14.16 -4.40
N ILE A 242 23.33 14.31 -3.12
CA ILE A 242 23.48 13.18 -2.19
C ILE A 242 22.12 12.54 -1.94
N ILE A 243 21.09 13.38 -1.69
CA ILE A 243 19.71 12.91 -1.48
C ILE A 243 19.23 12.12 -2.70
N GLN A 244 19.49 12.62 -3.91
CA GLN A 244 19.10 11.93 -5.14
C GLN A 244 19.80 10.57 -5.30
N SER A 245 21.09 10.46 -5.01
CA SER A 245 21.78 9.16 -5.07
C SER A 245 21.28 8.20 -3.99
N VAL A 246 21.02 8.68 -2.76
CA VAL A 246 20.42 7.84 -1.71
C VAL A 246 19.03 7.35 -2.10
N TYR A 247 18.23 8.19 -2.76
CA TYR A 247 16.94 7.79 -3.33
C TYR A 247 17.10 6.65 -4.34
N GLN A 248 18.06 6.74 -5.27
CA GLN A 248 18.30 5.68 -6.27
C GLN A 248 18.80 4.37 -5.65
N ILE A 249 19.66 4.45 -4.63
CA ILE A 249 20.13 3.28 -3.87
C ILE A 249 18.96 2.65 -3.10
N TRP A 250 18.12 3.46 -2.45
CA TRP A 250 16.97 2.97 -1.72
C TRP A 250 15.97 2.25 -2.64
N LEU A 251 15.69 2.80 -3.84
CA LEU A 251 14.87 2.12 -4.84
C LEU A 251 15.46 0.76 -5.24
N SER A 252 16.79 0.67 -5.37
CA SER A 252 17.49 -0.58 -5.65
C SER A 252 17.30 -1.62 -4.55
N LEU A 253 17.38 -1.20 -3.29
CA LEU A 253 17.21 -2.08 -2.13
C LEU A 253 15.75 -2.53 -2.00
N TYR A 254 14.81 -1.60 -2.18
CA TYR A 254 13.38 -1.91 -2.14
C TYR A 254 12.97 -2.90 -3.23
N SER A 255 13.55 -2.78 -4.43
CA SER A 255 13.36 -3.69 -5.55
C SER A 255 13.59 -5.16 -5.17
N MET A 256 14.61 -5.43 -4.35
CA MET A 256 14.97 -6.76 -3.88
C MET A 256 14.24 -7.20 -2.61
N SER A 257 14.17 -6.30 -1.62
CA SER A 257 13.64 -6.56 -0.27
C SER A 257 12.74 -5.39 0.17
N PRO A 258 11.49 -5.31 -0.32
CA PRO A 258 10.62 -4.18 -0.06
C PRO A 258 10.23 -4.06 1.42
N HIS A 259 10.02 -5.20 2.09
CA HIS A 259 9.72 -5.27 3.53
C HIS A 259 10.84 -4.63 4.37
N GLU A 260 12.08 -5.09 4.17
CA GLU A 260 13.24 -4.60 4.92
C GLU A 260 13.55 -3.13 4.60
N ALA A 261 13.56 -2.75 3.32
CA ALA A 261 13.85 -1.37 2.90
C ALA A 261 12.82 -0.37 3.47
N SER A 262 11.54 -0.75 3.51
CA SER A 262 10.46 0.07 4.08
C SER A 262 10.57 0.19 5.59
N LEU A 263 10.85 -0.92 6.28
CA LEU A 263 11.03 -0.94 7.73
C LEU A 263 12.24 -0.11 8.17
N LEU A 264 13.36 -0.24 7.46
CA LEU A 264 14.57 0.55 7.73
C LEU A 264 14.34 2.03 7.48
N PHE A 265 13.60 2.40 6.42
CA PHE A 265 13.26 3.79 6.16
C PHE A 265 12.48 4.42 7.32
N ILE A 266 11.42 3.77 7.81
CA ILE A 266 10.62 4.30 8.92
C ILE A 266 11.45 4.41 10.19
N ASN A 267 12.23 3.37 10.51
CA ASN A 267 13.05 3.35 11.71
C ASN A 267 14.24 4.33 11.65
N ALA A 268 14.71 4.69 10.46
CA ALA A 268 15.72 5.74 10.27
C ALA A 268 15.12 7.15 10.37
N THR A 269 13.89 7.35 9.88
CA THR A 269 13.28 8.68 9.76
C THR A 269 12.39 9.07 10.94
N ARG A 270 12.58 8.48 12.13
CA ARG A 270 11.73 8.76 13.30
C ARG A 270 11.77 10.23 13.73
N GLY A 271 10.62 10.76 14.15
CA GLY A 271 10.54 12.06 14.79
C GLY A 271 11.28 12.09 16.14
N GLN A 272 11.61 13.30 16.62
CA GLN A 272 12.38 13.51 17.85
C GLN A 272 11.77 12.84 19.09
N GLU A 273 10.43 12.83 19.18
CA GLU A 273 9.69 12.23 20.31
C GLU A 273 9.81 10.69 20.37
N ASP A 274 10.10 10.05 19.23
CA ASP A 274 10.19 8.60 19.10
C ASP A 274 11.63 8.11 18.88
N GLN A 275 12.63 8.96 19.13
CA GLN A 275 14.02 8.59 18.99
C GLN A 275 14.37 7.42 19.93
N GLY A 276 14.76 6.30 19.34
CA GLY A 276 15.12 5.07 20.06
C GLY A 276 14.03 3.98 20.05
N ILE A 277 12.79 4.31 19.65
CA ILE A 277 11.74 3.31 19.44
C ILE A 277 11.89 2.74 18.03
N ARG A 278 11.99 1.41 17.93
CA ARG A 278 11.98 0.69 16.66
C ARG A 278 10.63 0.03 16.45
N PHE A 279 9.93 0.41 15.41
CA PHE A 279 8.73 -0.29 15.00
C PHE A 279 9.08 -1.61 14.34
N THR A 280 8.21 -2.58 14.54
CA THR A 280 8.22 -3.85 13.82
C THR A 280 7.30 -3.76 12.61
N GLU A 281 7.53 -4.63 11.63
CA GLU A 281 6.65 -4.70 10.46
C GLU A 281 5.21 -5.02 10.86
N LEU A 282 5.02 -5.97 11.77
CA LEU A 282 3.70 -6.30 12.30
C LEU A 282 2.96 -5.09 12.87
N GLN A 283 3.63 -4.23 13.65
CA GLN A 283 3.02 -3.02 14.20
C GLN A 283 2.54 -2.08 13.10
N LEU A 284 3.39 -1.84 12.09
CA LEU A 284 3.09 -0.96 10.97
C LEU A 284 1.98 -1.50 10.07
N MET A 285 1.92 -2.82 9.91
CA MET A 285 0.89 -3.48 9.12
C MET A 285 -0.46 -3.54 9.86
N MET A 286 -0.46 -3.56 11.18
CA MET A 286 -1.69 -3.46 11.97
C MET A 286 -2.19 -2.02 12.09
N ASP A 287 -1.27 -1.05 12.14
CA ASP A 287 -1.57 0.38 12.20
C ASP A 287 -0.66 1.21 11.27
N PRO A 288 -1.00 1.34 9.98
CA PRO A 288 -0.25 2.16 9.03
C PRO A 288 -0.25 3.66 9.35
N LEU A 289 -1.09 4.16 10.28
CA LEU A 289 -1.01 5.56 10.72
C LEU A 289 0.35 5.87 11.38
N LEU A 290 0.99 4.86 11.96
CA LEU A 290 2.33 4.97 12.56
C LEU A 290 3.42 5.37 11.55
N VAL A 291 3.19 5.12 10.25
CA VAL A 291 4.12 5.51 9.17
C VAL A 291 4.31 7.02 9.12
N ILE A 292 3.29 7.82 9.45
CA ILE A 292 3.35 9.29 9.41
C ILE A 292 4.20 9.89 10.54
N ARG A 293 4.52 9.13 11.59
CA ARG A 293 5.34 9.57 12.74
C ARG A 293 6.83 9.65 12.39
N CYS A 294 7.15 10.39 11.33
CA CYS A 294 8.49 10.65 10.84
C CYS A 294 8.97 12.06 11.22
N ASP A 295 10.27 12.33 11.01
CA ASP A 295 10.84 13.66 11.11
C ASP A 295 10.11 14.61 10.13
N PRO A 296 9.65 15.80 10.59
CA PRO A 296 8.91 16.74 9.74
C PRO A 296 9.63 17.16 8.46
N GLN A 297 10.96 17.09 8.41
CA GLN A 297 11.76 17.42 7.22
C GLN A 297 11.55 16.41 6.07
N VAL A 298 11.11 15.18 6.37
CA VAL A 298 10.69 14.21 5.34
C VAL A 298 9.60 14.81 4.46
N PHE A 299 8.68 15.58 5.04
CA PHE A 299 7.57 16.22 4.34
C PHE A 299 7.94 17.50 3.58
N ARG A 300 9.21 17.90 3.62
CA ARG A 300 9.77 19.07 2.92
C ARG A 300 11.04 18.72 2.14
N CYS A 301 11.24 17.44 1.84
CA CYS A 301 12.34 16.95 1.02
C CYS A 301 11.78 16.07 -0.11
N PRO A 302 11.64 16.56 -1.36
CA PRO A 302 10.88 15.86 -2.41
C PRO A 302 11.34 14.43 -2.69
N SER A 303 12.65 14.17 -2.81
CA SER A 303 13.16 12.82 -3.07
C SER A 303 12.93 11.86 -1.91
N ILE A 304 13.01 12.33 -0.66
CA ILE A 304 12.71 11.52 0.54
C ILE A 304 11.20 11.33 0.69
N PHE A 305 10.41 12.34 0.35
CA PHE A 305 8.96 12.27 0.35
C PHE A 305 8.43 11.25 -0.68
N LYS A 306 9.09 11.12 -1.84
CA LYS A 306 8.80 10.04 -2.80
C LYS A 306 9.00 8.66 -2.18
N ILE A 307 10.08 8.46 -1.41
CA ILE A 307 10.28 7.21 -0.65
C ILE A 307 9.15 7.01 0.35
N PHE A 308 8.83 8.05 1.12
CA PHE A 308 7.77 8.02 2.11
C PHE A 308 6.41 7.61 1.51
N ILE A 309 5.99 8.21 0.39
CA ILE A 309 4.73 7.85 -0.28
C ILE A 309 4.74 6.40 -0.75
N LYS A 310 5.88 5.92 -1.22
CA LYS A 310 6.05 4.54 -1.67
C LYS A 310 5.95 3.54 -0.51
N VAL A 311 6.58 3.86 0.61
CA VAL A 311 6.49 3.10 1.87
C VAL A 311 5.06 3.14 2.43
N LEU A 312 4.39 4.29 2.37
CA LEU A 312 3.01 4.43 2.81
C LEU A 312 2.08 3.55 1.97
N LYS A 313 2.20 3.58 0.64
CA LYS A 313 1.45 2.72 -0.29
C LYS A 313 1.67 1.24 0.03
N PHE A 314 2.93 0.85 0.29
CA PHE A 314 3.29 -0.51 0.69
C PHE A 314 2.54 -0.95 1.96
N PHE A 315 2.62 -0.17 3.04
CA PHE A 315 1.95 -0.51 4.30
C PHE A 315 0.42 -0.42 4.23
N MET A 316 -0.14 0.50 3.44
CA MET A 316 -1.60 0.54 3.19
C MET A 316 -2.08 -0.75 2.52
N LYS A 317 -1.42 -1.19 1.43
CA LYS A 317 -1.77 -2.43 0.72
C LYS A 317 -1.59 -3.66 1.62
N GLY A 318 -0.48 -3.74 2.35
CA GLY A 318 -0.17 -4.85 3.24
C GLY A 318 -1.09 -4.92 4.46
N SER A 319 -1.45 -3.75 5.03
CA SER A 319 -2.40 -3.65 6.14
C SER A 319 -3.79 -4.11 5.73
N ARG A 320 -4.33 -3.56 4.63
CA ARG A 320 -5.62 -3.97 4.06
C ARG A 320 -5.66 -5.49 3.86
N SER A 321 -4.67 -6.04 3.18
CA SER A 321 -4.61 -7.48 2.89
C SER A 321 -4.53 -8.32 4.16
N ARG A 322 -3.74 -7.91 5.16
CA ARG A 322 -3.57 -8.63 6.43
C ARG A 322 -4.82 -8.56 7.30
N LEU A 323 -5.44 -7.39 7.43
CA LEU A 323 -6.69 -7.21 8.20
C LEU A 323 -7.83 -8.03 7.59
N SER A 324 -7.97 -8.02 6.26
CA SER A 324 -8.92 -8.90 5.56
C SER A 324 -8.64 -10.38 5.79
N ARG A 325 -7.36 -10.79 5.93
CA ARG A 325 -6.98 -12.18 6.24
C ARG A 325 -7.22 -12.57 7.70
N LEU A 326 -6.87 -11.72 8.66
CA LEU A 326 -7.09 -11.99 10.09
C LEU A 326 -8.57 -12.32 10.38
N GLN A 327 -9.47 -11.61 9.70
CA GLN A 327 -10.90 -11.89 9.76
C GLN A 327 -11.28 -13.31 9.26
N GLN A 328 -10.58 -13.84 8.25
CA GLN A 328 -10.80 -15.21 7.75
C GLN A 328 -10.18 -16.27 8.68
N ASP A 329 -9.09 -15.91 9.37
CA ASP A 329 -8.30 -16.84 10.18
C ASP A 329 -8.83 -17.00 11.62
N GLU A 330 -9.46 -15.97 12.20
CA GLU A 330 -9.93 -15.96 13.60
C GLU A 330 -11.30 -16.64 13.84
N ASN A 331 -11.41 -17.25 15.03
CA ASN A 331 -12.50 -18.13 15.47
C ASN A 331 -13.91 -17.50 15.42
N GLU A 332 -14.92 -18.37 15.32
CA GLU A 332 -16.37 -18.09 15.43
C GLU A 332 -16.75 -17.09 16.54
N TYR A 333 -15.99 -17.03 17.64
CA TYR A 333 -16.22 -16.15 18.79
C TYR A 333 -15.95 -14.65 18.54
N LEU A 334 -15.09 -14.28 17.58
CA LEU A 334 -14.83 -12.87 17.23
C LEU A 334 -15.66 -12.38 16.04
N LYS A 335 -16.25 -13.31 15.26
CA LYS A 335 -17.19 -12.98 14.16
C LYS A 335 -18.39 -12.16 14.64
N ASP A 336 -18.81 -12.33 15.90
CA ASP A 336 -19.91 -11.56 16.50
C ASP A 336 -19.52 -10.10 16.84
N ARG A 337 -18.22 -9.78 16.99
CA ARG A 337 -17.78 -8.43 17.36
C ARG A 337 -17.42 -7.57 16.15
N VAL A 338 -16.76 -8.15 15.15
CA VAL A 338 -16.31 -7.46 13.94
C VAL A 338 -16.81 -8.19 12.70
N THR A 339 -17.91 -7.68 12.13
CA THR A 339 -18.47 -8.16 10.86
C THR A 339 -17.56 -7.75 9.69
N PRO A 340 -17.60 -8.44 8.53
CA PRO A 340 -16.85 -8.04 7.33
C PRO A 340 -17.06 -6.57 6.99
N GLU A 341 -18.30 -6.12 7.00
CA GLU A 341 -18.67 -4.73 6.74
C GLU A 341 -18.05 -3.74 7.74
N LYS A 342 -17.86 -4.12 9.01
CA LYS A 342 -17.17 -3.28 9.99
C LYS A 342 -15.68 -3.22 9.72
N MET A 343 -15.06 -4.33 9.32
CA MET A 343 -13.63 -4.36 8.99
C MET A 343 -13.34 -3.49 7.76
N ASP A 344 -14.13 -3.64 6.70
CA ASP A 344 -13.99 -2.83 5.48
C ASP A 344 -14.16 -1.34 5.78
N LYS A 345 -15.12 -0.98 6.67
CA LYS A 345 -15.29 0.39 7.15
C LYS A 345 -14.09 0.88 7.96
N LEU A 346 -13.48 0.06 8.82
CA LEU A 346 -12.30 0.45 9.60
C LEU A 346 -11.09 0.69 8.69
N ILE A 347 -10.87 -0.20 7.72
CA ILE A 347 -9.83 -0.03 6.70
C ILE A 347 -10.06 1.27 5.93
N LEU A 348 -11.29 1.49 5.47
CA LEU A 348 -11.67 2.71 4.76
C LEU A 348 -11.39 3.96 5.59
N VAL A 349 -11.84 4.00 6.86
CA VAL A 349 -11.59 5.14 7.77
C VAL A 349 -10.10 5.39 7.99
N GLN A 350 -9.31 4.32 8.12
CA GLN A 350 -7.86 4.41 8.26
C GLN A 350 -7.20 5.03 7.03
N GLU A 351 -7.56 4.56 5.83
CA GLU A 351 -7.02 5.08 4.58
C GLU A 351 -7.43 6.54 4.33
N ILE A 352 -8.69 6.89 4.62
CA ILE A 352 -9.14 8.29 4.58
C ILE A 352 -8.36 9.16 5.56
N SER A 353 -8.06 8.66 6.77
CA SER A 353 -7.26 9.39 7.75
C SER A 353 -5.83 9.64 7.26
N LEU A 354 -5.19 8.64 6.64
CA LEU A 354 -3.88 8.78 5.98
C LEU A 354 -3.92 9.86 4.90
N MET A 355 -4.93 9.84 4.04
CA MET A 355 -5.10 10.82 2.97
C MET A 355 -5.33 12.24 3.51
N LYS A 356 -6.09 12.41 4.60
CA LYS A 356 -6.27 13.71 5.26
C LYS A 356 -4.96 14.24 5.81
N MET A 357 -4.19 13.41 6.50
CA MET A 357 -2.87 13.82 7.00
C MET A 357 -1.89 14.19 5.87
N LEU A 358 -1.94 13.51 4.72
CA LEU A 358 -1.18 13.92 3.53
C LEU A 358 -1.62 15.27 2.97
N LEU A 359 -2.93 15.55 2.98
CA LEU A 359 -3.45 16.85 2.57
C LEU A 359 -3.02 17.95 3.55
N GLU A 360 -3.01 17.69 4.86
CA GLU A 360 -2.48 18.62 5.86
C GLU A 360 -0.99 18.94 5.64
N VAL A 361 -0.20 17.97 5.16
CA VAL A 361 1.19 18.20 4.73
C VAL A 361 1.28 19.18 3.56
N CYS A 362 0.27 19.22 2.69
CA CYS A 362 0.21 20.08 1.50
C CYS A 362 -0.23 21.53 1.78
N GLU A 363 -0.69 21.82 3.00
CA GLU A 363 -1.08 23.17 3.42
C GLU A 363 0.13 24.10 3.50
N THR A 364 -0.08 25.37 3.14
CA THR A 364 0.99 26.37 3.14
C THR A 364 1.34 26.80 4.56
N LYS A 365 2.61 26.62 4.97
CA LYS A 365 3.13 27.12 6.25
C LYS A 365 4.03 28.33 6.04
N LEU A 366 4.11 29.24 7.03
CA LEU A 366 4.83 30.52 6.93
C LEU A 366 6.32 30.41 6.56
N LYS A 367 6.94 29.25 6.76
CA LYS A 367 8.38 29.01 6.52
C LYS A 367 8.64 28.09 5.32
N ASP A 368 7.61 27.72 4.56
CA ASP A 368 7.76 26.79 3.46
C ASP A 368 8.40 27.46 2.24
N ASN A 369 9.31 26.73 1.59
CA ASN A 369 9.77 27.08 0.25
C ASN A 369 8.68 26.70 -0.76
N SER A 370 8.23 27.69 -1.54
CA SER A 370 7.13 27.52 -2.50
C SER A 370 7.39 26.42 -3.53
N ASP A 371 8.61 26.33 -4.07
CA ASP A 371 8.93 25.35 -5.12
C ASP A 371 8.94 23.92 -4.57
N VAL A 372 9.52 23.77 -3.37
CA VAL A 372 9.55 22.48 -2.66
C VAL A 372 8.13 22.04 -2.31
N LEU A 373 7.30 22.94 -1.78
CA LEU A 373 5.92 22.62 -1.42
C LEU A 373 5.10 22.22 -2.66
N GLU A 374 5.36 22.86 -3.79
CA GLU A 374 4.71 22.53 -5.06
C GLU A 374 5.08 21.12 -5.56
N GLU A 375 6.36 20.72 -5.43
CA GLU A 375 6.78 19.36 -5.71
C GLU A 375 6.11 18.34 -4.78
N ILE A 376 6.05 18.62 -3.47
CA ILE A 376 5.36 17.77 -2.48
C ILE A 376 3.88 17.63 -2.82
N ARG A 377 3.21 18.71 -3.23
CA ARG A 377 1.83 18.70 -3.70
C ARG A 377 1.65 17.80 -4.92
N ASN A 378 2.53 17.93 -5.92
CA ASN A 378 2.44 17.12 -7.13
C ASN A 378 2.61 15.62 -6.82
N ILE A 379 3.55 15.26 -5.94
CA ILE A 379 3.74 13.87 -5.50
C ILE A 379 2.49 13.35 -4.79
N THR A 380 1.96 14.12 -3.82
CA THR A 380 0.74 13.75 -3.08
C THR A 380 -0.47 13.63 -3.99
N PHE A 381 -0.67 14.57 -4.91
CA PHE A 381 -1.83 14.60 -5.81
C PHE A 381 -1.81 13.46 -6.82
N ASN A 382 -0.62 13.08 -7.33
CA ASN A 382 -0.49 11.87 -8.15
C ASN A 382 -0.83 10.61 -7.35
N PHE A 383 -0.36 10.52 -6.11
CA PHE A 383 -0.71 9.39 -5.23
C PHE A 383 -2.22 9.32 -4.95
N LEU A 384 -2.87 10.45 -4.64
CA LEU A 384 -4.33 10.51 -4.46
C LEU A 384 -5.08 10.16 -5.75
N HIS A 385 -4.59 10.61 -6.90
CA HIS A 385 -5.15 10.28 -8.20
C HIS A 385 -5.21 8.77 -8.42
N GLU A 386 -4.10 8.07 -8.19
CA GLU A 386 -4.03 6.61 -8.28
C GLU A 386 -4.99 5.92 -7.31
N LEU A 387 -5.02 6.35 -6.04
CA LEU A 387 -5.94 5.78 -5.05
C LEU A 387 -7.41 5.94 -5.45
N PHE A 388 -7.78 7.09 -6.02
CA PHE A 388 -9.14 7.33 -6.49
C PHE A 388 -9.52 6.45 -7.68
N ILE A 389 -8.57 6.13 -8.56
CA ILE A 389 -8.78 5.19 -9.66
C ILE A 389 -8.91 3.76 -9.13
N GLU A 390 -8.04 3.37 -8.19
CA GLU A 390 -8.08 2.04 -7.57
C GLU A 390 -9.39 1.81 -6.79
N ASN A 391 -9.88 2.82 -6.06
CA ASN A 391 -11.12 2.75 -5.30
C ASN A 391 -11.85 4.10 -5.23
N THR A 392 -12.94 4.21 -6.00
CA THR A 392 -13.74 5.45 -6.09
C THR A 392 -14.46 5.81 -4.79
N MET A 393 -14.66 4.84 -3.87
CA MET A 393 -15.21 5.12 -2.54
C MET A 393 -14.27 5.99 -1.71
N LEU A 394 -12.94 5.84 -1.86
CA LEU A 394 -11.98 6.71 -1.18
C LEU A 394 -12.17 8.18 -1.58
N CYS A 395 -12.48 8.43 -2.85
CA CYS A 395 -12.78 9.77 -3.34
C CYS A 395 -14.04 10.33 -2.68
N LYS A 396 -15.13 9.57 -2.67
CA LYS A 396 -16.40 10.01 -2.08
C LYS A 396 -16.29 10.28 -0.58
N GLU A 397 -15.64 9.39 0.17
CA GLU A 397 -15.55 9.47 1.62
C GLU A 397 -14.57 10.56 2.08
N LEU A 398 -13.45 10.75 1.37
CA LEU A 398 -12.52 11.86 1.67
C LEU A 398 -13.22 13.22 1.56
N HIS A 399 -14.00 13.42 0.50
CA HIS A 399 -14.73 14.67 0.27
C HIS A 399 -15.96 14.80 1.16
N SER A 400 -16.47 13.69 1.69
CA SER A 400 -17.51 13.70 2.72
C SER A 400 -16.95 14.15 4.07
N GLU A 401 -15.76 13.68 4.44
CA GLU A 401 -15.03 14.14 5.62
C GLU A 401 -14.56 15.60 5.50
N GLY A 402 -14.11 15.99 4.31
CA GLY A 402 -13.62 17.32 3.99
C GLY A 402 -12.18 17.57 4.47
N TYR A 403 -11.59 18.61 3.90
CA TYR A 403 -10.22 19.08 4.17
C TYR A 403 -10.16 20.61 3.99
N SER A 404 -8.99 21.23 4.15
CA SER A 404 -8.84 22.69 4.07
C SER A 404 -9.35 23.26 2.74
N PHE A 405 -10.10 24.36 2.82
CA PHE A 405 -10.65 25.07 1.66
C PHE A 405 -9.56 25.61 0.71
N GLU A 406 -8.36 25.87 1.24
CA GLU A 406 -7.18 26.29 0.44
C GLU A 406 -6.81 25.23 -0.60
N LEU A 407 -6.97 23.96 -0.27
CA LEU A 407 -6.55 22.85 -1.13
C LEU A 407 -7.59 22.53 -2.20
N ILE A 408 -8.85 22.94 -2.06
CA ILE A 408 -9.93 22.58 -3.01
C ILE A 408 -9.58 23.00 -4.45
N PRO A 409 -9.15 24.25 -4.74
CA PRO A 409 -8.77 24.64 -6.10
C PRO A 409 -7.54 23.89 -6.62
N LEU A 410 -6.63 23.49 -5.72
CA LEU A 410 -5.40 22.79 -6.10
C LEU A 410 -5.69 21.32 -6.44
N THR A 411 -6.48 20.64 -5.61
CA THR A 411 -6.87 19.25 -5.82
C THR A 411 -7.71 19.12 -7.07
N THR A 412 -8.71 19.98 -7.29
CA THR A 412 -9.56 19.92 -8.49
C THR A 412 -8.79 20.17 -9.78
N ARG A 413 -7.79 21.05 -9.78
CA ARG A 413 -7.01 21.38 -10.99
C ARG A 413 -5.91 20.38 -11.30
N LYS A 414 -5.33 19.73 -10.28
CA LYS A 414 -4.14 18.87 -10.45
C LYS A 414 -4.42 17.38 -10.37
N ILE A 415 -5.50 16.95 -9.71
CA ILE A 415 -5.89 15.55 -9.64
C ILE A 415 -6.91 15.29 -10.76
N GLU A 416 -6.49 14.62 -11.82
CA GLU A 416 -7.33 14.43 -13.03
C GLU A 416 -8.62 13.63 -12.74
N SER A 417 -8.57 12.72 -11.77
CA SER A 417 -9.71 11.88 -11.37
C SER A 417 -10.78 12.61 -10.55
N MET A 418 -10.59 13.89 -10.23
CA MET A 418 -11.56 14.69 -9.47
C MET A 418 -12.89 14.92 -10.20
N HIS A 419 -12.95 14.75 -11.52
CA HIS A 419 -14.20 14.80 -12.28
C HIS A 419 -15.24 13.79 -11.77
N MET A 420 -14.82 12.68 -11.13
CA MET A 420 -15.72 11.71 -10.50
C MET A 420 -16.59 12.34 -9.40
N CYS A 421 -16.11 13.42 -8.76
CA CYS A 421 -16.84 14.14 -7.71
C CYS A 421 -18.17 14.73 -8.20
N ILE A 422 -18.33 14.98 -9.50
CA ILE A 422 -19.57 15.52 -10.07
C ILE A 422 -20.77 14.63 -9.75
N SER A 423 -20.56 13.30 -9.67
CA SER A 423 -21.61 12.33 -9.39
C SER A 423 -22.19 12.45 -7.98
N PHE A 424 -21.37 12.76 -6.98
CA PHE A 424 -21.77 12.82 -5.57
C PHE A 424 -21.75 14.23 -4.96
N ALA A 425 -21.26 15.25 -5.68
CA ALA A 425 -21.32 16.64 -5.25
C ALA A 425 -22.75 17.11 -4.87
N PRO A 426 -23.83 16.69 -5.56
CA PRO A 426 -25.19 17.02 -5.13
C PRO A 426 -25.53 16.53 -3.73
N GLU A 427 -25.03 15.35 -3.34
CA GLU A 427 -25.25 14.78 -1.99
C GLU A 427 -24.56 15.64 -0.92
N LEU A 428 -23.34 16.12 -1.19
CA LEU A 428 -22.61 17.01 -0.28
C LEU A 428 -23.30 18.36 -0.12
N ILE A 429 -23.80 18.95 -1.22
CA ILE A 429 -24.49 20.25 -1.23
C ILE A 429 -25.84 20.17 -0.49
N LYS A 430 -26.51 19.02 -0.58
CA LYS A 430 -27.81 18.80 0.07
C LYS A 430 -27.71 18.31 1.51
N ASP A 431 -26.50 18.09 2.03
CA ASP A 431 -26.33 17.63 3.40
C ASP A 431 -26.78 18.71 4.39
N GLU A 432 -27.91 18.46 5.06
CA GLU A 432 -28.46 19.36 6.08
C GLU A 432 -27.93 19.06 7.48
N THR A 433 -27.26 17.93 7.66
CA THR A 433 -26.75 17.49 8.97
C THR A 433 -25.47 18.24 9.38
N SER A 434 -24.70 18.73 8.41
CA SER A 434 -23.44 19.43 8.65
C SER A 434 -23.31 20.68 7.76
N PRO A 435 -23.41 21.90 8.34
CA PRO A 435 -23.24 23.15 7.57
C PRO A 435 -21.83 23.29 7.01
N LYS A 436 -20.81 22.73 7.68
CA LYS A 436 -19.43 22.71 7.19
C LYS A 436 -19.29 21.86 5.93
N ARG A 437 -19.91 20.68 5.90
CA ARG A 437 -19.89 19.77 4.75
C ARG A 437 -20.68 20.32 3.58
N GLN A 438 -21.83 20.95 3.84
CA GLN A 438 -22.59 21.68 2.85
C GLN A 438 -21.77 22.80 2.19
N LEU A 439 -21.08 23.61 3.01
CA LEU A 439 -20.21 24.67 2.51
C LEU A 439 -19.07 24.09 1.68
N PHE A 440 -18.42 23.03 2.15
CA PHE A 440 -17.40 22.29 1.41
C PHE A 440 -17.92 21.81 0.05
N GLY A 441 -19.11 21.20 0.00
CA GLY A 441 -19.77 20.76 -1.23
C GLY A 441 -20.05 21.90 -2.21
N LEU A 442 -20.46 23.08 -1.73
CA LEU A 442 -20.65 24.27 -2.56
C LEU A 442 -19.34 24.75 -3.18
N PHE A 443 -18.27 24.85 -2.39
CA PHE A 443 -16.95 25.23 -2.90
C PHE A 443 -16.40 24.21 -3.90
N LEU A 444 -16.42 22.92 -3.56
CA LEU A 444 -16.01 21.84 -4.44
C LEU A 444 -16.81 21.86 -5.76
N GLY A 445 -18.13 21.93 -5.67
CA GLY A 445 -19.03 22.01 -6.83
C GLY A 445 -18.70 23.21 -7.73
N SER A 446 -18.42 24.37 -7.14
CA SER A 446 -18.03 25.56 -7.90
C SER A 446 -16.71 25.37 -8.65
N GLN A 447 -15.71 24.78 -8.00
CA GLN A 447 -14.41 24.52 -8.61
C GLN A 447 -14.50 23.45 -9.71
N LEU A 448 -15.35 22.43 -9.54
CA LEU A 448 -15.64 21.46 -10.59
C LEU A 448 -16.24 22.12 -11.85
N CYS A 449 -17.12 23.11 -11.67
CA CYS A 449 -17.68 23.88 -12.79
C CYS A 449 -16.61 24.70 -13.52
N GLU A 450 -15.68 25.30 -12.77
CA GLU A 450 -14.57 26.08 -13.35
C GLU A 450 -13.61 25.22 -14.18
N VAL A 451 -13.22 24.06 -13.65
CA VAL A 451 -12.24 23.17 -14.28
C VAL A 451 -12.86 22.40 -15.45
N TRP A 452 -14.10 21.93 -15.31
CA TRP A 452 -14.78 21.13 -16.32
C TRP A 452 -16.13 21.74 -16.73
N PRO A 453 -16.16 22.80 -17.55
CA PRO A 453 -17.40 23.45 -17.98
C PRO A 453 -18.15 22.59 -19.01
N MET A 454 -18.89 21.59 -18.54
CA MET A 454 -19.66 20.63 -19.33
C MET A 454 -21.10 20.49 -18.83
N GLU A 455 -21.98 19.83 -19.61
CA GLU A 455 -23.40 19.71 -19.28
C GLU A 455 -23.69 19.13 -17.87
N PRO A 456 -22.98 18.10 -17.38
CA PRO A 456 -23.17 17.62 -16.00
C PRO A 456 -22.90 18.70 -14.94
N THR A 457 -21.82 19.48 -15.11
CA THR A 457 -21.49 20.58 -14.19
C THR A 457 -22.43 21.78 -14.33
N TYR A 458 -22.99 22.01 -15.52
CA TYR A 458 -24.03 23.00 -15.73
C TYR A 458 -25.30 22.63 -14.94
N LYS A 459 -25.73 21.37 -15.00
CA LYS A 459 -26.85 20.84 -14.20
C LYS A 459 -26.55 20.94 -12.70
N LEU A 460 -25.35 20.58 -12.27
CA LEU A 460 -24.89 20.75 -10.89
C LEU A 460 -25.01 22.22 -10.43
N ALA A 461 -24.54 23.17 -11.25
CA ALA A 461 -24.60 24.60 -10.95
C ALA A 461 -26.05 25.10 -10.85
N LYS A 462 -26.88 24.77 -11.84
CA LYS A 462 -28.27 25.24 -11.93
C LYS A 462 -29.17 24.61 -10.87
N ASP A 463 -29.17 23.28 -10.78
CA ASP A 463 -30.19 22.52 -10.06
C ASP A 463 -29.81 22.26 -8.59
N HIS A 464 -28.54 22.46 -8.22
CA HIS A 464 -28.06 22.21 -6.86
C HIS A 464 -27.38 23.43 -6.24
N ILE A 465 -26.36 23.99 -6.88
CA ILE A 465 -25.62 25.13 -6.28
C ILE A 465 -26.53 26.35 -6.18
N ILE A 466 -27.10 26.82 -7.29
CA ILE A 466 -27.94 28.03 -7.31
C ILE A 466 -29.15 27.89 -6.38
N GLU A 467 -29.85 26.75 -6.42
CA GLU A 467 -30.99 26.49 -5.53
C GLU A 467 -30.59 26.53 -4.06
N LYS A 468 -29.45 25.92 -3.69
CA LYS A 468 -29.00 25.94 -2.30
C LYS A 468 -28.59 27.33 -1.84
N ILE A 469 -27.94 28.11 -2.71
CA ILE A 469 -27.58 29.50 -2.40
C ILE A 469 -28.83 30.36 -2.18
N LYS A 470 -29.90 30.15 -2.96
CA LYS A 470 -31.19 30.80 -2.72
C LYS A 470 -31.73 30.42 -1.34
N GLU A 471 -31.77 29.14 -1.00
CA GLU A 471 -32.25 28.69 0.32
C GLU A 471 -31.47 29.33 1.48
N ILE A 472 -30.14 29.42 1.38
CA ILE A 472 -29.29 30.00 2.43
C ILE A 472 -29.46 31.52 2.51
N SER A 473 -29.57 32.20 1.37
CA SER A 473 -29.57 33.68 1.31
C SER A 473 -30.92 34.33 1.66
N PHE A 474 -32.03 33.59 1.57
CA PHE A 474 -33.39 34.15 1.73
C PHE A 474 -34.13 33.67 3.00
N LYS A 475 -33.47 32.97 3.93
CA LYS A 475 -34.09 32.42 5.14
C LYS A 475 -34.34 33.42 6.29
N THR A 476 -34.08 34.71 6.12
CA THR A 476 -34.24 35.71 7.19
C THR A 476 -35.19 36.84 6.79
N ASN A 477 -36.19 37.12 7.65
CA ASN A 477 -37.06 38.31 7.61
C ASN A 477 -36.29 39.64 7.83
N GLU A 478 -34.97 39.61 7.80
CA GLU A 478 -34.08 40.72 8.06
C GLU A 478 -33.34 41.09 6.77
N LYS A 479 -33.24 42.39 6.47
CA LYS A 479 -32.53 42.93 5.29
C LYS A 479 -30.99 42.83 5.43
N ILE A 480 -30.48 41.81 6.12
CA ILE A 480 -29.06 41.62 6.44
C ILE A 480 -28.62 40.27 5.86
N LEU A 481 -27.55 40.29 5.06
CA LEU A 481 -26.89 39.09 4.55
C LEU A 481 -26.28 38.32 5.73
N SER A 482 -26.56 37.01 5.82
CA SER A 482 -25.91 36.14 6.80
C SER A 482 -24.39 36.07 6.55
N GLU A 483 -23.62 35.75 7.60
CA GLU A 483 -22.17 35.55 7.48
C GLU A 483 -21.83 34.38 6.53
N GLU A 484 -22.72 33.38 6.46
CA GLU A 484 -22.64 32.26 5.52
C GLU A 484 -22.85 32.73 4.08
N ALA A 485 -23.78 33.65 3.83
CA ALA A 485 -24.01 34.21 2.50
C ALA A 485 -22.75 34.92 1.97
N LYS A 486 -22.02 35.65 2.83
CA LYS A 486 -20.76 36.31 2.43
C LYS A 486 -19.71 35.33 1.93
N LYS A 487 -19.61 34.15 2.54
CA LYS A 487 -18.66 33.10 2.13
C LYS A 487 -19.02 32.45 0.79
N VAL A 488 -20.30 32.49 0.42
CA VAL A 488 -20.85 31.80 -0.75
C VAL A 488 -21.00 32.73 -1.96
N LEU A 489 -20.99 34.05 -1.77
CA LEU A 489 -21.03 35.03 -2.87
C LEU A 489 -19.95 34.84 -3.95
N PRO A 490 -18.67 34.55 -3.62
CA PRO A 490 -17.65 34.30 -4.64
C PRO A 490 -18.00 33.15 -5.59
N ILE A 491 -18.76 32.16 -5.11
CA ILE A 491 -19.23 31.02 -5.92
C ILE A 491 -20.18 31.49 -7.03
N LEU A 492 -21.08 32.42 -6.72
CA LEU A 492 -21.98 32.99 -7.74
C LEU A 492 -21.21 33.76 -8.81
N VAL A 493 -20.15 34.50 -8.42
CA VAL A 493 -19.29 35.23 -9.37
C VAL A 493 -18.57 34.24 -10.30
N LEU A 494 -18.04 33.16 -9.74
CA LEU A 494 -17.41 32.10 -10.52
C LEU A 494 -18.40 31.49 -11.52
N ILE A 495 -19.58 31.06 -11.07
CA ILE A 495 -20.61 30.46 -11.95
C ILE A 495 -21.08 31.45 -13.03
N PHE A 496 -21.20 32.74 -12.69
CA PHE A 496 -21.55 33.80 -13.65
C PHE A 496 -20.52 33.92 -14.78
N ASN A 497 -19.23 33.77 -14.46
CA ASN A 497 -18.15 33.81 -15.43
C ASN A 497 -18.12 32.56 -16.31
N VAL A 498 -18.32 31.38 -15.70
CA VAL A 498 -18.25 30.08 -16.37
C VAL A 498 -19.45 29.82 -17.30
N PHE A 499 -20.69 30.08 -16.84
CA PHE A 499 -21.91 29.74 -17.59
C PHE A 499 -22.71 30.99 -17.99
N PRO A 500 -22.58 31.46 -19.26
CA PRO A 500 -23.32 32.62 -19.75
C PRO A 500 -24.84 32.51 -19.59
N ASN A 501 -25.39 31.30 -19.72
CA ASN A 501 -26.83 31.04 -19.66
C ASN A 501 -27.43 31.26 -18.25
N LEU A 502 -26.62 31.18 -17.19
CA LEU A 502 -27.09 31.36 -15.80
C LEU A 502 -26.97 32.81 -15.32
N ARG A 503 -26.40 33.71 -16.13
CA ARG A 503 -26.12 35.10 -15.74
C ARG A 503 -27.38 35.88 -15.33
N SER A 504 -28.46 35.74 -16.10
CA SER A 504 -29.72 36.43 -15.83
C SER A 504 -30.32 36.01 -14.48
N GLU A 505 -30.25 34.73 -14.16
CA GLU A 505 -30.70 34.16 -12.91
C GLU A 505 -29.85 34.59 -11.72
N ILE A 506 -28.53 34.58 -11.86
CA ILE A 506 -27.59 35.04 -10.81
C ILE A 506 -27.81 36.52 -10.51
N VAL A 507 -27.96 37.36 -11.54
CA VAL A 507 -28.28 38.79 -11.35
C VAL A 507 -29.62 38.98 -10.63
N ARG A 508 -30.62 38.13 -10.90
CA ARG A 508 -31.92 38.19 -10.20
C ARG A 508 -31.77 37.86 -8.70
N ILE A 509 -30.95 36.86 -8.36
CA ILE A 509 -30.65 36.46 -6.98
C ILE A 509 -29.95 37.61 -6.25
N LEU A 510 -28.89 38.17 -6.84
CA LEU A 510 -28.11 39.27 -6.25
C LEU A 510 -28.95 40.55 -6.05
N ARG A 511 -29.91 40.82 -6.94
CA ARG A 511 -30.82 41.97 -6.81
C ARG A 511 -31.93 41.79 -5.77
N GLY A 512 -32.03 40.62 -5.13
CA GLY A 512 -33.09 40.31 -4.16
C GLY A 512 -34.51 40.29 -4.76
N LYS A 513 -34.64 40.29 -6.09
CA LYS A 513 -35.93 40.30 -6.80
C LYS A 513 -36.37 38.87 -7.14
N ILE A 514 -36.52 38.03 -6.13
CA ILE A 514 -37.30 36.79 -6.27
C ILE A 514 -38.69 37.10 -5.74
N LYS A 515 -39.57 37.63 -6.60
CA LYS A 515 -41.00 37.45 -6.38
C LYS A 515 -41.25 35.95 -6.53
N PHE A 516 -41.55 35.27 -5.43
CA PHE A 516 -42.20 33.97 -5.48
C PHE A 516 -43.56 34.19 -6.16
N SER A 517 -43.68 33.80 -7.43
CA SER A 517 -44.99 33.56 -8.02
C SER A 517 -45.48 32.24 -7.42
N LEU A 518 -46.49 32.35 -6.56
CA LEU A 518 -47.36 31.25 -6.15
C LEU A 518 -47.85 30.43 -7.34
#